data_AF-A0A2V7M392-F1
#
_entry.id   AF-A0A2V7M392-F1
#
_cell.length_a   1.000
_cell.length_b   1.000
_cell.length_c   1.000
_cell.angle_alpha   90.00
_cell.angle_beta   90.00
_cell.angle_gamma   90.00
#
_symmetry.space_group_name_H-M   'P 1'
#
loop_
_entity.id
_entity.type
_entity.pdbx_description
1 polymer ?
#
loop_
_entity_poly.entity_id
_entity_poly.type
_entity_poly.pdbx_seq_one_letter_code
_entity_poly.pdbx_strand_id
1 'polypeptide(L)'
;QGRDNTTAFDWAGRCSGAHVVGWESVTVPAGTFRALHVTTDDGGEVWASREVPFGLVKTHGKQGDLALTGRGTDAKSSITETPLEMPALPMPKN
;
A
#
# COMPACT_ATOMS: atom_id res chain seq x y z
N GLN A 1 25.94 9.01 0.28
CA GLN A 1 24.67 9.04 -0.46
C GLN A 1 23.58 8.61 0.52
N GLY A 2 22.79 9.54 1.03
CA GLY A 2 21.82 9.24 2.10
C GLY A 2 21.44 10.49 2.87
N ARG A 3 20.29 11.07 2.51
CA ARG A 3 19.42 11.89 3.35
C ARG A 3 18.24 12.38 2.50
N ASP A 4 17.24 11.53 2.33
CA ASP A 4 15.93 11.97 1.86
C ASP A 4 15.23 12.63 3.05
N ASN A 5 15.48 13.93 3.20
CA ASN A 5 14.85 14.76 4.24
C ASN A 5 13.43 15.17 3.83
N THR A 6 12.66 14.26 3.22
CA THR A 6 11.27 14.53 2.82
C THR A 6 10.45 14.76 4.08
N THR A 7 10.10 16.02 4.34
CA THR A 7 9.42 16.39 5.57
C THR A 7 7.94 15.99 5.51
N ALA A 8 7.28 15.92 6.66
CA ALA A 8 5.83 15.67 6.72
C ALA A 8 5.03 16.73 5.91
N PHE A 9 5.56 17.95 5.79
CA PHE A 9 4.96 19.02 5.00
C PHE A 9 5.07 18.78 3.48
N ASP A 10 6.16 18.17 3.01
CA ASP A 10 6.30 17.80 1.59
C ASP A 10 5.28 16.72 1.19
N TRP A 11 5.02 15.76 2.07
CA TRP A 11 3.95 14.77 1.88
C TRP A 11 2.57 15.41 1.91
N ALA A 12 2.31 16.33 2.85
CA ALA A 12 1.05 17.05 2.92
C ALA A 12 0.77 17.88 1.65
N GLY A 13 1.80 18.53 1.08
CA GLY A 13 1.69 19.26 -0.18
C GLY A 13 1.29 18.35 -1.34
N ARG A 14 1.88 17.15 -1.44
CA ARG A 14 1.48 16.16 -2.44
C ARG A 14 0.05 15.64 -2.25
N CYS A 15 -0.40 15.51 -1.01
CA CYS A 15 -1.80 15.19 -0.72
C CYS A 15 -2.77 16.34 -1.10
N SER A 16 -2.34 17.61 -0.99
CA SER A 16 -3.19 18.75 -1.34
C SER A 16 -3.43 18.94 -2.83
N GLY A 17 -2.50 18.46 -3.68
CA GLY A 17 -2.64 18.46 -5.13
C GLY A 17 -3.26 17.20 -5.71
N ALA A 18 -3.80 16.31 -4.85
CA ALA A 18 -4.43 15.06 -5.27
C ALA A 18 -5.94 15.26 -5.48
N HIS A 19 -6.42 14.90 -6.67
CA HIS A 19 -7.81 15.06 -7.09
C HIS A 19 -8.43 13.69 -7.34
N VAL A 20 -9.59 13.44 -6.73
CA VAL A 20 -10.35 12.22 -7.00
C VAL A 20 -11.04 12.35 -8.35
N VAL A 21 -10.67 11.49 -9.29
CA VAL A 21 -11.33 11.39 -10.61
C VAL A 21 -12.63 10.61 -10.48
N GLY A 22 -12.60 9.49 -9.76
CA GLY A 22 -13.77 8.66 -9.50
C GLY A 22 -13.47 7.16 -9.49
N TRP A 23 -14.55 6.36 -9.50
CA TRP A 23 -14.45 4.90 -9.48
C TRP A 23 -14.49 4.31 -10.88
N GLU A 24 -13.52 3.46 -11.21
CA GLU A 24 -13.42 2.80 -12.51
C GLU A 24 -13.02 1.33 -12.40
N SER A 25 -13.25 0.58 -13.48
CA SER A 25 -12.86 -0.83 -13.60
C SER A 25 -11.51 -0.92 -14.28
N VAL A 26 -10.50 -1.43 -13.58
CA VAL A 26 -9.10 -1.46 -14.04
C VAL A 26 -8.65 -2.90 -14.21
N THR A 27 -8.12 -3.23 -15.39
CA THR A 27 -7.54 -4.54 -15.69
C THR A 27 -6.03 -4.47 -15.59
N VAL A 28 -5.45 -5.34 -14.76
CA VAL A 28 -4.01 -5.53 -14.55
C VAL A 28 -3.70 -7.03 -14.61
N PRO A 29 -2.43 -7.47 -14.65
CA PRO A 29 -2.12 -8.90 -14.71
C PRO A 29 -2.67 -9.72 -13.52
N ALA A 30 -2.83 -9.09 -12.34
CA ALA A 30 -3.46 -9.73 -11.18
C ALA A 30 -4.99 -9.89 -11.28
N GLY A 31 -5.64 -9.36 -12.31
CA GLY A 31 -7.08 -9.43 -12.53
C GLY A 31 -7.74 -8.08 -12.81
N THR A 32 -9.08 -8.06 -12.73
CA THR A 32 -9.87 -6.83 -12.90
C THR A 32 -10.39 -6.39 -11.54
N PHE A 33 -10.20 -5.11 -11.21
CA PHE A 33 -10.58 -4.53 -9.92
C PHE A 33 -11.43 -3.28 -10.11
N ARG A 34 -12.40 -3.09 -9.22
CA ARG A 34 -13.01 -1.78 -9.03
C ARG A 34 -12.07 -0.92 -8.19
N ALA A 35 -11.55 0.16 -8.76
CA ALA A 35 -10.55 1.01 -8.12
C ALA A 35 -10.97 2.49 -8.14
N LEU A 36 -10.58 3.21 -7.10
CA LEU A 36 -10.66 4.67 -7.02
C LEU A 36 -9.45 5.24 -7.75
N HIS A 37 -9.71 6.02 -8.79
CA HIS A 37 -8.71 6.76 -9.54
C HIS A 37 -8.51 8.15 -8.92
N VAL A 38 -7.26 8.44 -8.61
CA VAL A 38 -6.79 9.72 -8.09
C VAL A 38 -5.67 10.24 -8.99
N THR A 39 -5.76 11.49 -9.42
CA THR A 39 -4.71 12.20 -10.14
C THR A 39 -3.99 13.18 -9.22
N THR A 40 -2.77 13.58 -9.57
CA THR A 40 -2.05 14.66 -8.90
C THR A 40 -1.70 15.76 -9.90
N ASP A 41 -1.55 17.00 -9.42
CA ASP A 41 -1.23 18.17 -10.26
C ASP A 41 0.05 18.01 -11.09
N ASP A 42 1.00 17.19 -10.63
CA ASP A 42 2.25 16.90 -11.34
C ASP A 42 2.11 15.81 -12.43
N GLY A 43 0.88 15.33 -12.66
CA GLY A 43 0.53 14.34 -13.68
C GLY A 43 0.68 12.89 -13.24
N GLY A 44 0.76 12.64 -11.93
CA GLY A 44 0.72 11.29 -11.38
C GLY A 44 -0.71 10.76 -11.33
N GLU A 45 -0.87 9.46 -11.55
CA GLU A 45 -2.15 8.76 -11.47
C GLU A 45 -2.01 7.52 -10.60
N VAL A 46 -3.01 7.30 -9.75
CA VAL A 46 -3.04 6.18 -8.79
C VAL A 46 -4.43 5.54 -8.80
N TRP A 47 -4.45 4.21 -8.85
CA TRP A 47 -5.65 3.41 -8.71
C TRP A 47 -5.58 2.58 -7.44
N ALA A 48 -6.53 2.80 -6.54
CA ALA A 48 -6.58 2.10 -5.26
C ALA A 48 -7.88 1.30 -5.07
N SER A 49 -7.80 0.07 -4.56
CA SER A 49 -8.96 -0.78 -4.27
C SER A 49 -8.85 -1.43 -2.89
N ARG A 50 -9.96 -1.48 -2.15
CA ARG A 50 -10.03 -2.12 -0.82
C ARG A 50 -9.88 -3.65 -0.88
N GLU A 51 -10.08 -4.24 -2.05
CA GLU A 51 -9.95 -5.69 -2.27
C GLU A 51 -8.49 -6.14 -2.36
N VAL A 52 -7.57 -5.20 -2.57
CA VAL A 52 -6.13 -5.47 -2.66
C VAL A 52 -5.50 -5.17 -1.30
N PRO A 53 -4.76 -6.13 -0.71
CA PRO A 53 -3.95 -5.85 0.48
C PRO A 53 -2.99 -4.69 0.21
N PHE A 54 -2.95 -3.70 1.10
CA PHE A 54 -2.21 -2.44 0.94
C PHE A 54 -2.74 -1.51 -0.19
N GLY A 55 -3.85 -1.85 -0.82
CA GLY A 55 -4.71 -0.94 -1.55
C GLY A 55 -4.30 -0.60 -2.98
N LEU A 56 -3.07 -0.87 -3.42
CA LEU A 56 -2.56 -0.35 -4.70
C LEU A 56 -2.79 -1.31 -5.87
N VAL A 57 -3.52 -0.86 -6.90
CA VAL A 57 -3.80 -1.63 -8.13
C VAL A 57 -2.85 -1.23 -9.26
N LYS A 58 -2.66 0.07 -9.46
CA LYS A 58 -1.82 0.63 -10.53
C LYS A 58 -1.33 2.03 -10.15
N THR A 59 -0.16 2.42 -10.65
CA THR A 59 0.27 3.82 -10.74
C THR A 59 0.79 4.12 -12.13
N HIS A 60 0.59 5.36 -12.60
CA HIS A 60 1.22 5.89 -13.79
C HIS A 60 1.87 7.23 -13.43
N GLY A 61 3.09 7.47 -13.91
CA GLY A 61 3.84 8.66 -13.60
C GLY A 61 5.11 8.79 -14.42
N LYS A 62 5.83 9.90 -14.25
CA LYS A 62 7.01 10.25 -15.07
C LYS A 62 8.16 9.23 -14.99
N GLN A 63 8.21 8.45 -13.92
CA GLN A 63 9.25 7.44 -13.66
C GLN A 63 8.86 6.06 -14.22
N GLY A 64 7.66 5.92 -14.79
CA GLY A 64 7.13 4.70 -15.35
C GLY A 64 5.88 4.20 -14.63
N ASP A 65 5.43 3.04 -15.08
CA ASP A 65 4.18 2.43 -14.66
C ASP A 65 4.42 1.28 -13.70
N LEU A 66 3.54 1.18 -12.70
CA LEU A 66 3.48 0.04 -11.81
C LEU A 66 2.08 -0.55 -11.89
N ALA A 67 2.01 -1.88 -12.04
CA ALA A 67 0.75 -2.60 -12.08
C ALA A 67 0.83 -3.80 -11.15
N LEU A 68 -0.27 -4.10 -10.46
CA LEU A 68 -0.37 -5.28 -9.61
C LEU A 68 -0.29 -6.54 -10.49
N THR A 69 0.78 -7.31 -10.31
CA THR A 69 1.03 -8.55 -11.06
C THR A 69 0.50 -9.79 -10.36
N GLY A 70 0.39 -9.75 -9.02
CA GLY A 70 -0.18 -10.82 -8.21
C GLY A 70 -0.43 -10.37 -6.78
N ARG A 71 -1.18 -11.17 -6.03
CA ARG A 71 -1.44 -10.97 -4.58
C ARG A 71 -1.49 -12.31 -3.87
N GLY A 72 -0.89 -12.39 -2.68
CA GLY A 72 -0.99 -13.57 -1.81
C GLY A 72 -2.28 -13.50 -1.00
N THR A 73 -3.17 -14.48 -1.16
CA THR A 73 -4.45 -14.54 -0.44
C THR A 73 -4.45 -15.54 0.71
N ASP A 74 -3.47 -16.45 0.74
CA ASP A 74 -3.44 -17.58 1.67
C ASP A 74 -2.02 -18.12 1.82
N ALA A 75 -1.12 -17.30 2.35
CA ALA A 75 0.23 -17.76 2.67
C ALA A 75 0.14 -18.73 3.86
N LYS A 76 0.16 -20.03 3.58
CA LYS A 76 0.20 -21.06 4.62
C LYS A 76 1.50 -20.92 5.43
N SER A 77 1.37 -20.74 6.74
CA SER A 77 2.53 -20.75 7.64
C SER A 77 3.21 -22.11 7.63
N SER A 78 4.54 -22.10 7.48
CA SER A 78 5.39 -23.30 7.55
C SER A 78 6.04 -23.49 8.92
N ILE A 79 5.58 -22.78 9.95
CA ILE A 79 6.05 -22.98 11.32
C ILE A 79 5.48 -24.30 11.82
N THR A 80 6.33 -25.33 11.87
CA THR A 80 5.98 -26.68 12.32
C THR A 80 6.16 -26.89 13.82
N GLU A 81 6.69 -25.89 14.52
CA GLU A 81 7.04 -26.00 15.93
C GLU A 81 5.83 -25.72 16.83
N THR A 82 5.84 -26.32 18.02
CA THR A 82 4.83 -26.05 19.05
C THR A 82 5.12 -24.68 19.67
N PRO A 83 4.14 -23.75 19.72
CA PRO A 83 4.31 -22.48 20.40
C PRO A 83 4.75 -22.70 21.85
N LEU A 84 5.86 -22.08 22.24
CA LEU A 84 6.34 -22.10 23.62
C LEU A 84 5.51 -21.13 24.46
N GLU A 85 5.04 -21.56 25.63
CA GLU A 85 4.48 -20.64 26.62
C GLU A 85 5.56 -19.69 27.12
N MET A 86 5.31 -18.38 27.01
CA MET A 86 6.18 -17.40 27.65
C MET A 86 5.80 -17.26 29.12
N PRO A 87 6.72 -17.49 30.07
CA PRO A 87 6.44 -17.25 31.47
C PRO A 87 6.13 -15.76 31.69
N ALA A 88 5.08 -15.48 32.47
CA ALA A 88 4.72 -14.11 32.84
C ALA A 88 5.92 -13.43 33.51
N LEU A 89 6.30 -12.25 33.01
CA LEU A 89 7.33 -11.43 33.64
C LEU A 89 6.88 -11.10 35.07
N PRO A 90 7.71 -11.35 36.10
CA PRO A 90 7.34 -11.02 37.47
C PRO A 90 7.08 -9.52 37.57
N MET A 91 5.89 -9.15 38.04
CA MET A 91 5.56 -7.75 38.31
C MET A 91 6.47 -7.23 39.42
N PRO A 92 7.08 -6.04 39.28
CA PRO A 92 7.86 -5.44 40.34
C PRO A 92 6.96 -5.20 41.56
N LYS A 93 7.43 -5.63 42.74
CA LYS A 93 6.76 -5.35 44.02
C LYS A 93 7.09 -3.91 44.43
N ASN A 94 6.05 -3.17 44.84
CA ASN A 94 6.11 -1.80 45.36
C ASN A 94 7.19 -1.60 46.44
#